data_AF-A0A961RUH7-F1
#
_entry.id   AF-A0A961RUH7-F1
#
_cell.length_a   1.000
_cell.length_b   1.000
_cell.length_c   1.000
_cell.angle_alpha   90.00
_cell.angle_beta   90.00
_cell.angle_gamma   90.00
#
_symmetry.space_group_name_H-M   'P 1'
#
loop_
_entity.id
_entity.type
_entity.pdbx_description
1 polymer ?
#
loop_
_entity_poly.entity_id
_entity_poly.type
_entity_poly.pdbx_seq_one_letter_code
_entity_poly.pdbx_strand_id
1 'polypeptide(L)'
;MMVPARTLMQAAHRSKAAVLLLGAVMMLGACVTASERNPYTIDELVSTTVNNSNDLRFFPQRNPDLMNALGWNPATGGTLPPAPDGRFDILALSSGGPDGAYGAGAIRGLREAGSLPEYELVTGVSTGALIAPFIFAGSQYSGFPERFYTSDLMKKALGQPNYAAALGGPALYSDRGIKPLLAREITPQLLAAIAREHARGRRLLVATANLDANTLTMWNMGAIATPGTPQALDLFRTVINAAIAIPGALPPVPIISGFSGRQFTELHGDAGVVSYFYGGPELVPAPWREKGKARLDVILHNQIEPSAKPVEARTLKLAGSSVSNLTRTSMRLLLDDTIRRSQAAGVAMRYTYLPSEWRTISSLEFDLDYMRNTFRLGQERAAGGTLWQSGPR
;
A
#
# COMPACT_ATOMS: atom_id res chain seq x y z
N MET A 1 53.31 -43.10 -32.67
CA MET A 1 52.14 -42.23 -32.88
C MET A 1 51.96 -41.40 -31.60
N MET A 2 52.58 -40.22 -31.56
CA MET A 2 52.63 -39.35 -30.38
C MET A 2 51.33 -38.52 -30.31
N VAL A 3 50.56 -38.70 -29.25
CA VAL A 3 49.44 -37.80 -28.91
C VAL A 3 50.04 -36.44 -28.51
N PRO A 4 49.58 -35.31 -29.07
CA PRO A 4 50.19 -34.02 -28.81
C PRO A 4 49.93 -33.57 -27.36
N ALA A 5 50.97 -33.12 -26.66
CA ALA A 5 50.92 -32.67 -25.26
C ALA A 5 49.95 -31.50 -24.96
N ARG A 6 49.36 -30.87 -25.99
CA ARG A 6 48.36 -29.80 -25.85
C ARG A 6 46.99 -30.30 -25.37
N THR A 7 46.64 -31.56 -25.57
CA THR A 7 45.32 -32.11 -25.16
C THR A 7 45.24 -32.44 -23.67
N LEU A 8 46.38 -32.74 -23.01
CA LEU A 8 46.42 -33.06 -21.57
C LEU A 8 46.30 -31.81 -20.68
N MET A 9 46.83 -30.66 -21.12
CA MET A 9 46.74 -29.39 -20.37
C MET A 9 45.33 -28.78 -20.41
N GLN A 10 44.59 -28.94 -21.50
CA GLN A 10 43.19 -28.49 -21.59
C GLN A 10 42.23 -29.37 -20.77
N ALA A 11 42.49 -30.68 -20.68
CA ALA A 11 41.73 -31.59 -19.83
C ALA A 11 41.92 -31.26 -18.33
N ALA A 12 43.14 -30.93 -17.90
CA ALA A 12 43.46 -30.55 -16.51
C ALA A 12 42.87 -29.19 -16.09
N HIS A 13 42.72 -28.23 -17.02
CA HIS A 13 42.06 -26.96 -16.72
C HIS A 13 40.53 -27.07 -16.66
N ARG A 14 39.93 -27.93 -17.49
CA ARG A 14 38.48 -28.19 -17.46
C ARG A 14 38.05 -28.94 -16.20
N SER A 15 38.86 -29.86 -15.68
CA SER A 15 38.57 -30.56 -14.43
C SER A 15 38.76 -29.67 -13.19
N LYS A 16 39.73 -28.75 -13.17
CA LYS A 16 39.83 -27.74 -12.10
C LYS A 16 38.68 -26.74 -12.11
N ALA A 17 38.23 -26.30 -13.29
CA ALA A 17 37.06 -25.42 -13.42
C ALA A 17 35.75 -26.13 -13.05
N ALA A 18 35.60 -27.41 -13.39
CA ALA A 18 34.45 -28.22 -12.99
C ALA A 18 34.41 -28.48 -11.46
N VAL A 19 35.56 -28.72 -10.82
CA VAL A 19 35.64 -28.88 -9.35
C VAL A 19 35.39 -27.54 -8.62
N LEU A 20 35.81 -26.41 -9.18
CA LEU A 20 35.48 -25.08 -8.65
C LEU A 20 33.99 -24.72 -8.85
N LEU A 21 33.38 -25.09 -9.98
CA LEU A 21 31.93 -24.93 -10.18
C LEU A 21 31.12 -25.85 -9.26
N LEU A 22 31.55 -27.10 -9.07
CA LEU A 22 30.88 -28.05 -8.18
C LEU A 22 31.05 -27.66 -6.70
N GLY A 23 32.20 -27.08 -6.33
CA GLY A 23 32.41 -26.49 -5.00
C GLY A 23 31.57 -25.22 -4.76
N ALA A 24 31.39 -24.37 -5.77
CA ALA A 24 30.50 -23.20 -5.70
C ALA A 24 29.01 -23.59 -5.65
N VAL A 25 28.62 -24.68 -6.32
CA VAL A 25 27.26 -25.24 -6.25
C VAL A 25 27.02 -25.97 -4.91
N MET A 26 28.03 -26.59 -4.30
CA MET A 26 27.90 -27.20 -2.96
C MET A 26 27.95 -26.18 -1.82
N MET A 27 28.59 -25.02 -1.98
CA MET A 27 28.53 -23.91 -1.01
C MET A 27 27.21 -23.14 -1.03
N LEU A 28 26.38 -23.31 -2.06
CA LEU A 28 24.98 -22.82 -2.09
C LEU A 28 24.01 -23.73 -1.32
N GLY A 29 24.49 -24.86 -0.80
CA GLY A 29 23.75 -25.76 0.09
C GLY A 29 23.91 -25.46 1.58
N ALA A 30 24.51 -24.32 1.95
CA ALA A 30 24.50 -23.86 3.33
C ALA A 30 23.08 -23.40 3.68
N CYS A 31 22.31 -24.34 4.24
CA CYS A 31 21.01 -24.19 4.85
C CYS A 31 20.86 -22.83 5.54
N VAL A 32 20.30 -21.85 4.83
CA VAL A 32 19.39 -20.93 5.48
C VAL A 32 18.23 -21.82 5.87
N THR A 33 18.15 -22.17 7.16
CA THR A 33 16.91 -22.61 7.77
C THR A 33 15.92 -21.46 7.63
N ALA A 34 15.34 -21.32 6.43
CA ALA A 34 14.05 -20.70 6.27
C ALA A 34 13.17 -21.55 7.17
N SER A 35 12.88 -21.05 8.36
CA SER A 35 11.96 -21.69 9.30
C SER A 35 10.77 -22.14 8.49
N GLU A 36 10.52 -23.46 8.42
CA GLU A 36 9.39 -24.02 7.68
C GLU A 36 8.15 -23.29 8.17
N ARG A 37 7.63 -22.37 7.35
CA ARG A 37 6.39 -21.67 7.65
C ARG A 37 5.28 -22.67 7.39
N ASN A 38 4.42 -22.90 8.39
CA ASN A 38 3.31 -23.83 8.27
C ASN A 38 2.49 -23.48 7.00
N PRO A 39 2.43 -24.36 6.00
CA PRO A 39 1.68 -24.07 4.77
C PRO A 39 0.19 -23.98 5.09
N TYR A 40 -0.51 -23.16 4.31
CA TYR A 40 -1.95 -22.98 4.40
C TYR A 40 -2.56 -22.87 3.01
N THR A 41 -3.82 -23.27 2.90
CA THR A 41 -4.65 -23.08 1.70
C THR A 41 -5.31 -21.70 1.69
N ILE A 42 -5.80 -21.26 0.54
CA ILE A 42 -6.56 -20.01 0.44
C ILE A 42 -7.85 -20.06 1.26
N ASP A 43 -8.51 -21.23 1.34
CA ASP A 43 -9.75 -21.39 2.11
C ASP A 43 -9.50 -21.33 3.63
N GLU A 44 -8.37 -21.88 4.08
CA GLU A 44 -7.91 -21.71 5.47
C GLU A 44 -7.59 -20.23 5.74
N LEU A 45 -6.91 -19.54 4.82
CA LEU A 45 -6.55 -18.11 4.95
C LEU A 45 -7.78 -17.23 5.18
N VAL A 46 -8.83 -17.38 4.37
CA VAL A 46 -10.04 -16.52 4.49
C VAL A 46 -10.83 -16.77 5.78
N SER A 47 -10.57 -17.87 6.47
CA SER A 47 -11.24 -18.28 7.71
C SER A 47 -10.38 -18.07 8.96
N THR A 48 -9.21 -17.44 8.81
CA THR A 48 -8.27 -17.20 9.91
C THR A 48 -8.75 -16.16 10.90
N THR A 49 -8.20 -16.27 12.11
CA THR A 49 -8.21 -15.24 13.13
C THR A 49 -6.85 -14.55 13.21
N VAL A 50 -6.85 -13.25 13.45
CA VAL A 50 -5.67 -12.47 13.82
C VAL A 50 -5.95 -11.85 15.18
N ASN A 51 -5.04 -11.97 16.15
CA ASN A 51 -5.28 -11.60 17.54
C ASN A 51 -6.60 -12.17 18.11
N ASN A 52 -6.89 -13.44 17.79
CA ASN A 52 -8.10 -14.16 18.19
C ASN A 52 -9.42 -13.57 17.67
N SER A 53 -9.38 -12.72 16.63
CA SER A 53 -10.59 -12.19 15.99
C SER A 53 -10.59 -12.45 14.48
N ASN A 54 -11.75 -12.75 13.91
CA ASN A 54 -11.94 -13.04 12.48
C ASN A 54 -12.50 -11.86 11.67
N ASP A 55 -12.76 -10.71 12.32
CA ASP A 55 -13.41 -9.53 11.73
C ASP A 55 -12.43 -8.36 11.47
N LEU A 56 -11.14 -8.53 11.76
CA LEU A 56 -10.14 -7.47 11.61
C LEU A 56 -9.71 -7.25 10.16
N ARG A 57 -10.05 -8.17 9.26
CA ARG A 57 -9.67 -8.10 7.85
C ARG A 57 -10.64 -8.86 6.94
N PHE A 58 -10.60 -8.55 5.66
CA PHE A 58 -11.35 -9.25 4.63
C PHE A 58 -10.57 -9.31 3.31
N PHE A 59 -11.01 -10.17 2.40
CA PHE A 59 -10.36 -10.42 1.12
C PHE A 59 -11.33 -10.02 0.00
N PRO A 60 -11.17 -8.86 -0.65
CA PRO A 60 -12.18 -8.31 -1.57
C PRO A 60 -12.62 -9.24 -2.71
N GLN A 61 -11.73 -10.12 -3.16
CA GLN A 61 -12.00 -11.08 -4.24
C GLN A 61 -12.79 -12.32 -3.77
N ARG A 62 -12.92 -12.52 -2.46
CA ARG A 62 -13.43 -13.75 -1.85
C ARG A 62 -14.53 -13.54 -0.81
N ASN A 63 -14.68 -12.32 -0.28
CA ASN A 63 -15.72 -11.98 0.67
C ASN A 63 -16.93 -11.37 -0.08
N PRO A 64 -18.02 -12.14 -0.31
CA PRO A 64 -19.17 -11.66 -1.08
C PRO A 64 -20.02 -10.64 -0.31
N ASP A 65 -20.00 -10.65 1.03
CA ASP A 65 -20.77 -9.72 1.87
C ASP A 65 -19.85 -8.67 2.53
N LEU A 66 -19.46 -7.67 1.74
CA LEU A 66 -18.66 -6.54 2.21
C LEU A 66 -19.37 -5.73 3.30
N MET A 67 -20.70 -5.60 3.23
CA MET A 67 -21.45 -4.82 4.21
C MET A 67 -21.41 -5.49 5.59
N ASN A 68 -21.49 -6.81 5.65
CA ASN A 68 -21.30 -7.54 6.90
C ASN A 68 -19.86 -7.42 7.42
N ALA A 69 -18.85 -7.56 6.55
CA ALA A 69 -17.45 -7.39 6.93
C ALA A 69 -17.13 -5.99 7.48
N LEU A 70 -17.88 -4.96 7.04
CA LEU A 70 -17.78 -3.59 7.55
C LEU A 70 -18.71 -3.34 8.75
N GLY A 71 -19.51 -4.30 9.21
CA GLY A 71 -20.48 -4.10 10.28
C GLY A 71 -21.59 -3.09 9.90
N TRP A 72 -21.89 -2.98 8.62
CA TRP A 72 -22.86 -2.06 8.03
C TRP A 72 -24.10 -2.79 7.47
N ASN A 73 -24.23 -4.09 7.69
CA ASN A 73 -25.40 -4.87 7.29
C ASN A 73 -26.45 -4.89 8.43
N PRO A 74 -27.59 -4.18 8.33
CA PRO A 74 -28.60 -4.18 9.39
C PRO A 74 -29.24 -5.55 9.62
N ALA A 75 -29.27 -6.42 8.60
CA ALA A 75 -29.81 -7.77 8.73
C ALA A 75 -28.98 -8.66 9.67
N THR A 76 -27.70 -8.31 9.90
CA THR A 76 -26.80 -9.00 10.83
C THR A 76 -26.51 -8.17 12.10
N GLY A 77 -27.30 -7.11 12.35
CA GLY A 77 -27.15 -6.23 13.52
C GLY A 77 -26.14 -5.10 13.34
N GLY A 78 -25.58 -4.93 12.14
CA GLY A 78 -24.73 -3.79 11.78
C GLY A 78 -25.51 -2.48 11.69
N THR A 79 -24.79 -1.36 11.74
CA THR A 79 -25.39 -0.02 11.64
C THR A 79 -24.73 0.76 10.53
N LEU A 80 -25.53 1.40 9.67
CA LEU A 80 -25.01 2.27 8.63
C LEU A 80 -24.29 3.47 9.25
N PRO A 81 -23.20 3.95 8.64
CA PRO A 81 -22.52 5.12 9.13
C PRO A 81 -23.46 6.33 9.06
N PRO A 82 -23.49 7.17 10.10
CA PRO A 82 -24.13 8.47 10.01
C PRO A 82 -23.34 9.27 8.99
N ALA A 83 -24.01 9.71 7.92
CA ALA A 83 -23.47 10.64 6.94
C ALA A 83 -24.07 12.03 7.23
N PRO A 84 -23.42 12.85 8.09
CA PRO A 84 -24.08 14.01 8.71
C PRO A 84 -24.44 15.10 7.70
N ASP A 85 -23.70 15.19 6.59
CA ASP A 85 -23.97 16.11 5.48
C ASP A 85 -25.02 15.57 4.49
N GLY A 86 -25.57 14.38 4.78
CA GLY A 86 -26.57 13.72 3.97
C GLY A 86 -26.02 13.00 2.72
N ARG A 87 -24.71 12.80 2.60
CA ARG A 87 -24.08 12.07 1.48
C ARG A 87 -22.99 11.12 2.01
N PHE A 88 -22.98 9.89 1.51
CA PHE A 88 -21.94 8.92 1.84
C PHE A 88 -20.68 9.14 1.01
N ASP A 89 -19.60 9.59 1.65
CA ASP A 89 -18.34 9.97 1.02
C ASP A 89 -17.22 8.94 1.30
N ILE A 90 -16.58 8.50 0.22
CA ILE A 90 -15.40 7.63 0.25
C ILE A 90 -14.18 8.43 -0.20
N LEU A 91 -13.06 8.31 0.53
CA LEU A 91 -11.73 8.72 0.07
C LEU A 91 -10.88 7.49 -0.18
N ALA A 92 -10.38 7.33 -1.41
CA ALA A 92 -9.38 6.32 -1.75
C ALA A 92 -8.02 6.96 -2.04
N LEU A 93 -7.01 6.56 -1.27
CA LEU A 93 -5.63 7.01 -1.43
C LEU A 93 -4.76 5.91 -2.04
N SER A 94 -4.12 6.22 -3.16
CA SER A 94 -3.32 5.21 -3.88
C SER A 94 -1.94 4.95 -3.24
N SER A 95 -1.22 3.98 -3.79
CA SER A 95 0.23 3.89 -3.65
C SER A 95 0.93 5.07 -4.31
N GLY A 96 2.19 5.33 -3.99
CA GLY A 96 2.92 6.44 -4.62
C GLY A 96 4.37 6.70 -4.21
N GLY A 97 4.89 6.06 -3.17
CA GLY A 97 6.24 6.34 -2.67
C GLY A 97 6.47 7.85 -2.45
N PRO A 98 7.51 8.46 -3.04
CA PRO A 98 7.80 9.90 -2.90
C PRO A 98 6.73 10.79 -3.56
N ASP A 99 6.04 10.33 -4.61
CA ASP A 99 4.94 11.07 -5.23
C ASP A 99 3.74 11.24 -4.27
N GLY A 100 3.72 10.48 -3.17
CA GLY A 100 2.78 10.67 -2.07
C GLY A 100 2.71 12.08 -1.51
N ALA A 101 3.79 12.85 -1.69
CA ALA A 101 3.83 14.27 -1.39
C ALA A 101 2.66 15.03 -2.03
N TYR A 102 2.28 14.68 -3.26
CA TYR A 102 1.17 15.30 -3.98
C TYR A 102 -0.15 15.16 -3.23
N GLY A 103 -0.49 13.94 -2.81
CA GLY A 103 -1.74 13.67 -2.09
C GLY A 103 -1.73 14.25 -0.68
N ALA A 104 -0.60 14.19 0.03
CA ALA A 104 -0.46 14.85 1.32
C ALA A 104 -0.67 16.37 1.22
N GLY A 105 -0.12 16.99 0.17
CA GLY A 105 -0.33 18.40 -0.15
C GLY A 105 -1.79 18.71 -0.49
N ALA A 106 -2.41 17.88 -1.33
CA ALA A 106 -3.82 18.04 -1.71
C ALA A 106 -4.74 18.01 -0.47
N ILE A 107 -4.53 17.06 0.43
CA ILE A 107 -5.29 16.98 1.69
C ILE A 107 -5.03 18.19 2.58
N ARG A 108 -3.79 18.69 2.63
CA ARG A 108 -3.45 19.92 3.36
C ARG A 108 -4.22 21.13 2.80
N GLY A 109 -4.18 21.34 1.49
CA GLY A 109 -4.86 22.46 0.84
C GLY A 109 -6.39 22.38 0.93
N LEU A 110 -6.99 21.19 0.81
CA LEU A 110 -8.43 21.00 1.02
C LEU A 110 -8.84 21.38 2.44
N ARG A 111 -8.01 21.03 3.44
CA ARG A 111 -8.26 21.39 4.84
C ARG A 111 -8.13 22.89 5.07
N GLU A 112 -7.10 23.53 4.52
CA GLU A 112 -6.91 24.99 4.62
C GLU A 112 -8.05 25.76 3.96
N ALA A 113 -8.58 25.25 2.85
CA ALA A 113 -9.75 25.81 2.17
C ALA A 113 -11.09 25.47 2.85
N GLY A 114 -11.09 24.69 3.94
CA GLY A 114 -12.33 24.24 4.60
C GLY A 114 -13.21 23.32 3.73
N SER A 115 -12.64 22.71 2.68
CA SER A 115 -13.35 21.93 1.67
C SER A 115 -13.04 20.42 1.71
N LEU A 116 -12.27 19.97 2.71
CA LEU A 116 -12.03 18.56 2.98
C LEU A 116 -13.30 17.91 3.59
N PRO A 117 -13.98 16.98 2.90
CA PRO A 117 -15.13 16.27 3.44
C PRO A 117 -14.77 15.43 4.68
N GLU A 118 -15.75 15.24 5.57
CA GLU A 118 -15.68 14.14 6.54
C GLU A 118 -16.11 12.86 5.82
N TYR A 119 -15.15 11.99 5.51
CA TYR A 119 -15.43 10.75 4.78
C TYR A 119 -15.91 9.64 5.73
N GLU A 120 -17.01 8.98 5.40
CA GLU A 120 -17.49 7.78 6.10
C GLU A 120 -16.55 6.59 5.89
N LEU A 121 -15.86 6.55 4.75
CA LEU A 121 -14.87 5.52 4.43
C LEU A 121 -13.58 6.14 3.92
N VAL A 122 -12.46 5.81 4.56
CA VAL A 122 -11.12 6.15 4.05
C VAL A 122 -10.36 4.86 3.77
N THR A 123 -9.82 4.71 2.57
CA THR A 123 -8.98 3.58 2.19
C THR A 123 -7.58 4.05 1.82
N GLY A 124 -6.59 3.19 2.06
CA GLY A 124 -5.20 3.49 1.75
C GLY A 124 -4.41 2.27 1.28
N VAL A 125 -3.59 2.48 0.26
CA VAL A 125 -2.60 1.52 -0.24
C VAL A 125 -1.22 2.16 -0.14
N SER A 126 -0.21 1.47 0.42
CA SER A 126 1.17 2.00 0.53
C SER A 126 1.24 3.37 1.21
N THR A 127 1.84 4.36 0.55
CA THR A 127 1.71 5.79 0.87
C THR A 127 0.31 6.17 1.37
N GLY A 128 -0.75 5.76 0.67
CA GLY A 128 -2.12 6.03 1.09
C GLY A 128 -2.46 5.39 2.44
N ALA A 129 -1.97 4.18 2.70
CA ALA A 129 -2.13 3.51 3.99
C ALA A 129 -1.39 4.24 5.13
N LEU A 130 -0.25 4.85 4.84
CA LEU A 130 0.49 5.66 5.80
C LEU A 130 -0.24 6.96 6.16
N ILE A 131 -0.86 7.61 5.17
CA ILE A 131 -1.52 8.92 5.33
C ILE A 131 -2.94 8.75 5.90
N ALA A 132 -3.69 7.74 5.46
CA ALA A 132 -5.11 7.55 5.76
C ALA A 132 -5.48 7.62 7.26
N PRO A 133 -4.73 7.00 8.20
CA PRO A 133 -5.04 7.08 9.63
C PRO A 133 -5.12 8.51 10.17
N PHE A 134 -4.24 9.39 9.68
CA PHE A 134 -4.13 10.78 10.13
C PHE A 134 -5.22 11.67 9.53
N ILE A 135 -5.73 11.32 8.35
CA ILE A 135 -6.91 11.98 7.76
C ILE A 135 -8.16 11.54 8.53
N PHE A 136 -8.30 10.24 8.74
CA PHE A 136 -9.46 9.63 9.37
C PHE A 136 -9.68 10.13 10.81
N ALA A 137 -8.59 10.22 11.59
CA ALA A 137 -8.62 10.61 13.00
C ALA A 137 -8.93 12.10 13.26
N GLY A 138 -8.89 12.95 12.23
CA GLY A 138 -9.24 14.37 12.33
C GLY A 138 -8.07 15.36 12.23
N SER A 139 -8.38 16.65 12.23
CA SER A 139 -7.45 17.74 11.92
C SER A 139 -6.27 17.85 12.90
N GLN A 140 -6.44 17.49 14.18
CA GLN A 140 -5.34 17.52 15.15
C GLN A 140 -4.17 16.58 14.80
N TYR A 141 -4.37 15.62 13.89
CA TYR A 141 -3.34 14.67 13.45
C TYR A 141 -2.71 15.02 12.10
N SER A 142 -3.01 16.19 11.54
CA SER A 142 -2.58 16.58 10.18
C SER A 142 -1.06 16.76 10.00
N GLY A 143 -0.30 16.92 11.09
CA GLY A 143 1.11 17.31 11.02
C GLY A 143 2.04 16.21 10.51
N PHE A 144 1.74 14.93 10.75
CA PHE A 144 2.66 13.85 10.37
C PHE A 144 2.79 13.67 8.85
N PRO A 145 1.70 13.56 8.07
CA PRO A 145 1.82 13.44 6.61
C PRO A 145 2.63 14.56 5.97
N GLU A 146 2.44 15.80 6.41
CA GLU A 146 3.22 16.94 5.93
C GLU A 146 4.70 16.80 6.29
N ARG A 147 5.04 16.54 7.55
CA ARG A 147 6.45 16.36 7.96
C ARG A 147 7.10 15.20 7.23
N PHE A 148 6.37 14.11 7.02
CA PHE A 148 6.88 12.92 6.34
C PHE A 148 7.37 13.24 4.92
N TYR A 149 6.65 14.10 4.18
CA TYR A 149 7.02 14.49 2.81
C TYR A 149 7.84 15.78 2.70
N THR A 150 7.89 16.62 3.74
CA THR A 150 8.60 17.91 3.69
C THR A 150 9.89 17.94 4.53
N SER A 151 10.29 16.81 5.11
CA SER A 151 11.52 16.65 5.89
C SER A 151 12.28 15.35 5.56
N ASP A 152 13.49 15.21 6.09
CA ASP A 152 14.32 14.02 5.90
C ASP A 152 13.89 12.78 6.70
N LEU A 153 12.68 12.76 7.28
CA LEU A 153 12.22 11.66 8.12
C LEU A 153 12.32 10.30 7.43
N MET A 154 11.80 10.19 6.21
CA MET A 154 11.80 8.91 5.49
C MET A 154 13.19 8.51 5.03
N LYS A 155 13.96 9.47 4.49
CA LYS A 155 15.36 9.24 4.09
C LYS A 155 16.22 8.74 5.25
N LYS A 156 16.04 9.32 6.45
CA LYS A 156 16.71 8.86 7.68
C LYS A 156 16.24 7.48 8.13
N ALA A 157 14.96 7.17 7.96
CA ALA A 157 14.39 5.89 8.35
C ALA A 157 14.83 4.71 7.46
N LEU A 158 14.95 4.94 6.14
CA LEU A 158 15.39 3.93 5.17
C LEU A 158 16.91 3.67 5.22
N GLY A 159 17.71 4.68 5.60
CA GLY A 159 19.16 4.58 5.61
C GLY A 159 19.77 4.49 4.22
N GLN A 160 20.96 3.89 4.12
CA GLN A 160 21.67 3.73 2.85
C GLN A 160 21.27 2.41 2.15
N PRO A 161 21.12 2.40 0.82
CA PRO A 161 20.81 1.20 0.07
C PRO A 161 21.96 0.19 0.13
N ASN A 162 21.64 -1.09 0.32
CA ASN A 162 22.58 -2.19 0.29
C ASN A 162 22.40 -3.03 -0.98
N TYR A 163 23.06 -2.62 -2.07
CA TYR A 163 22.96 -3.28 -3.37
C TYR A 163 23.48 -4.72 -3.38
N ALA A 164 24.42 -5.08 -2.49
CA ALA A 164 24.89 -6.46 -2.36
C ALA A 164 23.80 -7.37 -1.77
N ALA A 165 23.02 -6.87 -0.80
CA ALA A 165 21.86 -7.58 -0.25
C ALA A 165 20.70 -7.69 -1.27
N ALA A 166 20.60 -6.81 -2.27
CA ALA A 166 19.58 -6.93 -3.31
C ALA A 166 19.84 -8.10 -4.30
N LEU A 167 21.07 -8.61 -4.38
CA LEU A 167 21.44 -9.73 -5.28
C LEU A 167 21.34 -11.11 -4.63
N GLY A 168 21.28 -11.19 -3.30
CA GLY A 168 21.27 -12.47 -2.57
C GLY A 168 20.68 -12.44 -1.15
N GLY A 169 20.13 -11.30 -0.73
CA GLY A 169 19.46 -11.09 0.56
C GLY A 169 18.00 -10.63 0.38
N PRO A 170 17.28 -10.38 1.48
CA PRO A 170 15.83 -10.21 1.44
C PRO A 170 15.34 -8.84 0.95
N ALA A 171 16.18 -7.79 0.93
CA ALA A 171 15.78 -6.43 0.58
C ALA A 171 16.96 -5.46 0.32
N LEU A 172 16.69 -4.38 -0.42
CA LEU A 172 17.63 -3.27 -0.68
C LEU A 172 17.87 -2.36 0.55
N TYR A 173 16.83 -2.08 1.32
CA TYR A 173 16.85 -1.21 2.51
C TYR A 173 16.53 -1.99 3.78
N SER A 174 16.91 -1.41 4.92
CA SER A 174 16.62 -1.93 6.25
C SER A 174 15.33 -1.32 6.82
N ASP A 175 14.53 -2.10 7.53
CA ASP A 175 13.33 -1.63 8.24
C ASP A 175 13.64 -1.05 9.64
N ARG A 176 14.92 -1.05 10.06
CA ARG A 176 15.34 -0.67 11.42
C ARG A 176 14.93 0.75 11.81
N GLY A 177 14.89 1.69 10.87
CA GLY A 177 14.48 3.07 11.12
C GLY A 177 12.98 3.31 10.98
N ILE A 178 12.26 2.43 10.27
CA ILE A 178 10.82 2.57 10.01
C ILE A 178 10.01 2.25 11.26
N LYS A 179 10.30 1.15 11.96
CA LYS A 179 9.55 0.77 13.17
C LYS A 179 9.60 1.84 14.27
N PRO A 180 10.75 2.44 14.62
CA PRO A 180 10.81 3.54 15.58
C PRO A 180 10.06 4.80 15.11
N LEU A 181 10.12 5.11 13.80
CA LEU A 181 9.36 6.21 13.22
C LEU A 181 7.85 5.98 13.40
N LEU A 182 7.34 4.81 13.03
CA LEU A 182 5.94 4.44 13.21
C LEU A 182 5.56 4.43 14.70
N ALA A 183 6.41 3.92 15.58
CA ALA A 183 6.15 3.90 17.02
C ALA A 183 5.99 5.31 17.62
N ARG A 184 6.75 6.29 17.11
CA ARG A 184 6.67 7.68 17.55
C ARG A 184 5.39 8.38 17.09
N GLU A 185 4.94 8.09 15.87
CA GLU A 185 3.86 8.85 15.21
C GLU A 185 2.49 8.17 15.36
N ILE A 186 2.46 6.83 15.42
CA ILE A 186 1.27 6.03 15.71
C ILE A 186 1.22 5.77 17.21
N THR A 187 0.58 6.68 17.94
CA THR A 187 0.52 6.67 19.41
C THR A 187 -0.77 6.01 19.94
N PRO A 188 -0.83 5.65 21.22
CA PRO A 188 -2.10 5.24 21.86
C PRO A 188 -3.22 6.27 21.69
N GLN A 189 -2.89 7.57 21.67
CA GLN A 189 -3.85 8.65 21.49
C GLN A 189 -4.43 8.65 20.07
N LEU A 190 -3.59 8.45 19.04
CA LEU A 190 -4.07 8.28 17.67
C LEU A 190 -4.97 7.06 17.56
N LEU A 191 -4.57 5.92 18.16
CA LEU A 191 -5.37 4.70 18.16
C LEU A 191 -6.75 4.93 18.79
N ALA A 192 -6.80 5.60 19.93
CA ALA A 192 -8.06 5.96 20.59
C ALA A 192 -8.92 6.91 19.74
N ALA A 193 -8.33 7.83 18.98
CA ALA A 193 -9.09 8.68 18.06
C ALA A 193 -9.71 7.91 16.91
N ILE A 194 -8.96 6.99 16.31
CA ILE A 194 -9.46 6.10 15.25
C ILE A 194 -10.59 5.21 15.79
N ALA A 195 -10.45 4.66 17.00
CA ALA A 195 -11.50 3.87 17.64
C ALA A 195 -12.79 4.68 17.87
N ARG A 196 -12.69 5.96 18.26
CA ARG A 196 -13.87 6.85 18.41
C ARG A 196 -14.58 7.08 17.08
N GLU A 197 -13.83 7.37 16.02
CA GLU A 197 -14.41 7.55 14.68
C GLU A 197 -15.01 6.24 14.14
N HIS A 198 -14.41 5.11 14.48
CA HIS A 198 -14.97 3.79 14.16
C HIS A 198 -16.30 3.53 14.88
N ALA A 199 -16.38 3.87 16.16
CA ALA A 199 -17.60 3.76 16.97
C ALA A 199 -18.71 4.71 16.47
N ARG A 200 -18.34 5.84 15.84
CA ARG A 200 -19.26 6.71 15.10
C ARG A 200 -19.75 6.09 13.78
N GLY A 201 -19.33 4.88 13.43
CA GLY A 201 -19.77 4.17 12.22
C GLY A 201 -18.83 4.29 11.02
N ARG A 202 -17.83 5.19 11.05
CA ARG A 202 -16.87 5.38 9.96
C ARG A 202 -15.91 4.19 9.85
N ARG A 203 -15.27 3.99 8.70
CA ARG A 203 -14.31 2.91 8.46
C ARG A 203 -13.00 3.42 7.88
N LEU A 204 -11.91 2.88 8.42
CA LEU A 204 -10.55 3.08 7.92
C LEU A 204 -10.03 1.73 7.45
N LEU A 205 -9.75 1.62 6.16
CA LEU A 205 -9.26 0.40 5.54
C LEU A 205 -7.84 0.59 5.00
N VAL A 206 -6.95 -0.34 5.31
CA VAL A 206 -5.59 -0.36 4.79
C VAL A 206 -5.33 -1.66 4.06
N ALA A 207 -4.68 -1.57 2.91
CA ALA A 207 -4.34 -2.73 2.12
C ALA A 207 -2.90 -3.21 2.35
N THR A 208 -2.72 -4.53 2.36
CA THR A 208 -1.42 -5.20 2.23
C THR A 208 -1.53 -6.30 1.18
N ALA A 209 -0.43 -6.66 0.53
CA ALA A 209 -0.34 -7.89 -0.26
C ALA A 209 0.05 -9.04 0.67
N ASN A 210 -0.74 -10.11 0.72
CA ASN A 210 -0.26 -11.39 1.25
C ASN A 210 0.61 -12.02 0.15
N LEU A 211 1.92 -12.06 0.36
CA LEU A 211 2.93 -12.46 -0.62
C LEU A 211 2.97 -13.97 -0.85
N ASP A 212 2.45 -14.76 0.08
CA ASP A 212 2.34 -16.21 -0.08
C ASP A 212 1.13 -16.57 -0.95
N ALA A 213 0.00 -15.88 -0.72
CA ALA A 213 -1.25 -16.08 -1.44
C ALA A 213 -1.35 -15.26 -2.73
N ASN A 214 -0.49 -14.24 -2.91
CA ASN A 214 -0.57 -13.22 -3.97
C ASN A 214 -1.94 -12.55 -4.05
N THR A 215 -2.54 -12.26 -2.90
CA THR A 215 -3.87 -11.63 -2.80
C THR A 215 -3.84 -10.36 -1.97
N LEU A 216 -4.84 -9.51 -2.21
CA LEU A 216 -5.07 -8.32 -1.42
C LEU A 216 -5.72 -8.69 -0.08
N THR A 217 -5.13 -8.22 1.02
CA THR A 217 -5.73 -8.28 2.35
C THR A 217 -6.11 -6.87 2.77
N MET A 218 -7.41 -6.63 3.03
CA MET A 218 -7.93 -5.37 3.53
C MET A 218 -8.10 -5.44 5.05
N TRP A 219 -7.42 -4.56 5.77
CA TRP A 219 -7.45 -4.49 7.23
C TRP A 219 -8.40 -3.39 7.68
N ASN A 220 -9.32 -3.72 8.60
CA ASN A 220 -10.18 -2.76 9.26
C ASN A 220 -9.44 -2.16 10.46
N MET A 221 -8.76 -1.04 10.22
CA MET A 221 -7.89 -0.40 11.20
C MET A 221 -8.68 0.19 12.38
N GLY A 222 -9.97 0.50 12.18
CA GLY A 222 -10.87 0.91 13.25
C GLY A 222 -11.23 -0.24 14.18
N ALA A 223 -11.52 -1.42 13.63
CA ALA A 223 -11.73 -2.64 14.42
C ALA A 223 -10.46 -3.03 15.19
N ILE A 224 -9.28 -2.98 14.54
CA ILE A 224 -7.99 -3.21 15.20
C ILE A 224 -7.77 -2.23 16.36
N ALA A 225 -8.15 -0.96 16.19
CA ALA A 225 -7.96 0.07 17.21
C ALA A 225 -8.93 -0.04 18.41
N THR A 226 -10.11 -0.62 18.20
CA THR A 226 -11.23 -0.61 19.16
C THR A 226 -10.88 -1.18 20.54
N PRO A 227 -10.15 -2.31 20.68
CA PRO A 227 -9.77 -2.82 21.99
C PRO A 227 -8.91 -1.87 22.82
N GLY A 228 -8.18 -0.94 22.19
CA GLY A 228 -7.31 0.02 22.89
C GLY A 228 -6.14 -0.60 23.67
N THR A 229 -5.81 -1.87 23.40
CA THR A 229 -4.76 -2.61 24.11
C THR A 229 -3.37 -2.42 23.49
N PRO A 230 -2.28 -2.71 24.23
CA PRO A 230 -0.94 -2.75 23.65
C PRO A 230 -0.81 -3.69 22.44
N GLN A 231 -1.50 -4.83 22.45
CA GLN A 231 -1.52 -5.81 21.35
C GLN A 231 -2.24 -5.25 20.11
N ALA A 232 -3.32 -4.49 20.31
CA ALA A 232 -4.00 -3.77 19.23
C ALA A 232 -3.08 -2.71 18.59
N LEU A 233 -2.36 -1.94 19.42
CA LEU A 233 -1.39 -0.95 18.94
C LEU A 233 -0.24 -1.57 18.16
N ASP A 234 0.28 -2.71 18.64
CA ASP A 234 1.35 -3.45 17.97
C ASP A 234 0.89 -4.00 16.61
N LEU A 235 -0.30 -4.60 16.55
CA LEU A 235 -0.89 -5.06 15.29
C LEU A 235 -1.13 -3.89 14.33
N PHE A 236 -1.66 -2.76 14.82
CA PHE A 236 -1.88 -1.57 14.01
C PHE A 236 -0.59 -1.11 13.33
N ARG A 237 0.49 -0.97 14.11
CA ARG A 237 1.82 -0.56 13.60
C ARG A 237 2.39 -1.61 12.65
N THR A 238 2.19 -2.89 12.93
CA THR A 238 2.64 -4.01 12.10
C THR A 238 1.96 -3.99 10.73
N VAL A 239 0.64 -3.76 10.69
CA VAL A 239 -0.12 -3.65 9.43
C VAL A 239 0.33 -2.43 8.63
N ILE A 240 0.54 -1.26 9.26
CA ILE A 240 1.06 -0.09 8.54
C ILE A 240 2.48 -0.34 8.02
N ASN A 241 3.35 -0.97 8.81
CA ASN A 241 4.70 -1.34 8.37
C ASN A 241 4.65 -2.29 7.16
N ALA A 242 3.78 -3.29 7.19
CA ALA A 242 3.56 -4.21 6.09
C ALA A 242 3.06 -3.48 4.84
N ALA A 243 2.11 -2.55 5.00
CA ALA A 243 1.51 -1.81 3.90
C ALA A 243 2.52 -0.95 3.13
N ILE A 244 3.61 -0.51 3.76
CA ILE A 244 4.67 0.29 3.13
C ILE A 244 5.94 -0.51 2.79
N ALA A 245 5.96 -1.82 3.07
CA ALA A 245 7.10 -2.69 2.80
C ALA A 245 7.13 -3.15 1.34
N ILE A 246 7.65 -2.28 0.46
CA ILE A 246 7.74 -2.55 -0.99
C ILE A 246 8.60 -3.81 -1.23
N PRO A 247 8.07 -4.87 -1.87
CA PRO A 247 8.83 -6.08 -2.16
C PRO A 247 10.14 -5.80 -2.92
N GLY A 248 11.24 -6.40 -2.45
CA GLY A 248 12.59 -6.20 -2.97
C GLY A 248 13.28 -4.91 -2.47
N ALA A 249 12.52 -3.90 -2.04
CA ALA A 249 13.07 -2.69 -1.44
C ALA A 249 13.14 -2.78 0.09
N LEU A 250 12.10 -3.32 0.73
CA LEU A 250 12.03 -3.54 2.18
C LEU A 250 11.71 -5.01 2.48
N PRO A 251 12.14 -5.53 3.65
CA PRO A 251 11.86 -6.91 4.02
C PRO A 251 10.35 -7.12 4.21
N PRO A 252 9.80 -8.27 3.78
CA PRO A 252 8.42 -8.65 4.10
C PRO A 252 8.16 -8.66 5.61
N VAL A 253 6.93 -8.35 5.99
CA VAL A 253 6.49 -8.29 7.39
C VAL A 253 5.69 -9.55 7.73
N PRO A 254 6.15 -10.38 8.68
CA PRO A 254 5.40 -11.54 9.14
C PRO A 254 4.21 -11.12 10.00
N ILE A 255 3.04 -11.70 9.75
CA ILE A 255 1.85 -11.57 10.58
C ILE A 255 1.38 -12.98 10.98
N ILE A 256 1.16 -13.18 12.28
CA ILE A 256 0.72 -14.47 12.82
C ILE A 256 -0.80 -14.54 12.76
N SER A 257 -1.29 -15.61 12.16
CA SER A 257 -2.71 -15.94 12.04
C SER A 257 -2.99 -17.32 12.62
N GLY A 258 -4.22 -17.52 13.10
CA GLY A 258 -4.68 -18.78 13.66
C GLY A 258 -5.87 -19.35 12.90
N PHE A 259 -5.85 -20.65 12.61
CA PHE A 259 -6.99 -21.40 12.08
C PHE A 259 -7.09 -22.76 12.78
N SER A 260 -8.25 -23.12 13.32
CA SER A 260 -8.51 -24.42 13.95
C SER A 260 -7.43 -24.85 14.97
N GLY A 261 -6.96 -23.91 15.80
CA GLY A 261 -5.90 -24.16 16.80
C GLY A 261 -4.47 -24.20 16.25
N ARG A 262 -4.27 -24.14 14.93
CA ARG A 262 -2.95 -24.04 14.28
C ARG A 262 -2.59 -22.58 14.06
N GLN A 263 -1.38 -22.18 14.43
CA GLN A 263 -0.81 -20.90 14.05
C GLN A 263 0.04 -21.03 12.78
N PHE A 264 -0.02 -20.03 11.91
CA PHE A 264 0.87 -19.91 10.78
C PHE A 264 1.24 -18.44 10.55
N THR A 265 2.33 -18.25 9.81
CA THR A 265 2.91 -16.94 9.55
C THR A 265 2.71 -16.57 8.09
N GLU A 266 1.96 -15.51 7.87
CA GLU A 266 1.73 -14.90 6.57
C GLU A 266 2.80 -13.83 6.32
N LEU A 267 3.40 -13.83 5.13
CA LEU A 267 4.27 -12.73 4.73
C LEU A 267 3.45 -11.65 4.03
N HIS A 268 3.46 -10.45 4.59
CA HIS A 268 2.80 -9.29 4.03
C HIS A 268 3.81 -8.27 3.50
N GLY A 269 3.39 -7.56 2.46
CA GLY A 269 4.12 -6.42 1.90
C GLY A 269 3.18 -5.37 1.32
N ASP A 270 3.78 -4.41 0.63
CA ASP A 270 3.05 -3.31 0.01
C ASP A 270 2.03 -3.82 -1.02
N ALA A 271 0.77 -3.42 -0.86
CA ALA A 271 -0.33 -3.79 -1.74
C ALA A 271 -0.26 -3.17 -3.15
N GLY A 272 0.57 -2.16 -3.38
CA GLY A 272 0.73 -1.49 -4.68
C GLY A 272 1.19 -2.42 -5.81
N VAL A 273 1.75 -3.59 -5.48
CA VAL A 273 2.06 -4.65 -6.46
C VAL A 273 0.84 -5.46 -6.90
N VAL A 274 -0.27 -5.39 -6.16
CA VAL A 274 -1.54 -6.09 -6.44
C VAL A 274 -2.63 -5.12 -6.89
N SER A 275 -2.80 -3.99 -6.18
CA SER A 275 -3.76 -2.94 -6.52
C SER A 275 -3.24 -1.57 -6.08
N TYR A 276 -3.31 -0.56 -6.96
CA TYR A 276 -2.78 0.77 -6.66
C TYR A 276 -3.65 1.59 -5.73
N PHE A 277 -4.97 1.40 -5.74
CA PHE A 277 -5.88 1.94 -4.74
C PHE A 277 -7.00 0.92 -4.49
N TYR A 278 -7.84 1.15 -3.49
CA TYR A 278 -9.03 0.33 -3.23
C TYR A 278 -10.24 1.23 -3.03
N GLY A 279 -11.14 1.28 -3.99
CA GLY A 279 -12.32 2.13 -3.95
C GLY A 279 -13.28 1.77 -5.08
N GLY A 280 -14.58 1.81 -4.81
CA GLY A 280 -15.59 1.45 -5.79
C GLY A 280 -17.01 1.49 -5.23
N PRO A 281 -18.03 1.45 -6.12
CA PRO A 281 -19.43 1.52 -5.73
C PRO A 281 -19.91 0.36 -4.84
N GLU A 282 -19.21 -0.77 -4.84
CA GLU A 282 -19.43 -1.93 -3.96
C GLU A 282 -19.24 -1.60 -2.47
N LEU A 283 -18.50 -0.53 -2.17
CA LEU A 283 -18.27 -0.05 -0.80
C LEU A 283 -19.37 0.91 -0.31
N VAL A 284 -20.30 1.31 -1.18
CA VAL A 284 -21.43 2.18 -0.83
C VAL A 284 -22.61 1.33 -0.33
N PRO A 285 -23.17 1.58 0.85
CA PRO A 285 -24.38 0.87 1.28
C PRO A 285 -25.57 1.16 0.36
N ALA A 286 -26.42 0.16 0.11
CA ALA A 286 -27.53 0.26 -0.85
C ALA A 286 -28.45 1.48 -0.63
N PRO A 287 -28.84 1.85 0.60
CA PRO A 287 -29.69 3.02 0.82
C PRO A 287 -29.08 4.35 0.37
N TRP A 288 -27.75 4.48 0.36
CA TRP A 288 -27.06 5.68 -0.11
C TRP A 288 -26.95 5.71 -1.63
N ARG A 289 -26.73 4.53 -2.24
CA ARG A 289 -26.68 4.34 -3.69
C ARG A 289 -28.04 4.62 -4.33
N GLU A 290 -29.11 4.05 -3.78
CA GLU A 290 -30.49 4.22 -4.28
C GLU A 290 -30.97 5.67 -4.22
N LYS A 291 -30.52 6.43 -3.21
CA LYS A 291 -30.81 7.86 -3.08
C LYS A 291 -29.98 8.74 -4.03
N GLY A 292 -28.98 8.19 -4.72
CA GLY A 292 -28.01 8.97 -5.49
C GLY A 292 -27.18 9.90 -4.61
N LYS A 293 -26.99 9.55 -3.33
CA LYS A 293 -26.30 10.38 -2.33
C LYS A 293 -25.01 9.71 -1.88
N ALA A 294 -24.12 9.42 -2.83
CA ALA A 294 -22.79 8.89 -2.55
C ALA A 294 -21.74 9.50 -3.48
N ARG A 295 -20.52 9.69 -2.96
CA ARG A 295 -19.37 10.16 -3.74
C ARG A 295 -18.12 9.35 -3.42
N LEU A 296 -17.34 9.06 -4.45
CA LEU A 296 -16.00 8.50 -4.37
C LEU A 296 -14.97 9.54 -4.83
N ASP A 297 -14.11 9.95 -3.91
CA ASP A 297 -12.96 10.80 -4.20
C ASP A 297 -11.69 9.94 -4.24
N VAL A 298 -10.96 9.99 -5.36
CA VAL A 298 -9.72 9.21 -5.55
C VAL A 298 -8.53 10.14 -5.71
N ILE A 299 -7.54 10.01 -4.83
CA ILE A 299 -6.25 10.69 -4.97
C ILE A 299 -5.24 9.65 -5.41
N LEU A 300 -4.86 9.72 -6.68
CA LEU A 300 -3.75 8.98 -7.25
C LEU A 300 -2.48 9.81 -7.05
N HIS A 301 -1.52 9.30 -6.31
CA HIS A 301 -0.29 10.03 -6.03
C HIS A 301 0.59 10.20 -7.27
N ASN A 302 0.64 9.19 -8.14
CA ASN A 302 1.55 9.17 -9.30
C ASN A 302 0.94 9.78 -10.56
N GLN A 303 1.81 9.98 -11.56
CA GLN A 303 1.40 10.18 -12.94
C GLN A 303 0.87 8.88 -13.55
N ILE A 304 -0.24 8.97 -14.28
CA ILE A 304 -0.84 7.82 -14.98
C ILE A 304 -0.75 7.93 -16.50
N GLU A 305 -0.51 9.13 -17.04
CA GLU A 305 -0.44 9.34 -18.49
C GLU A 305 0.89 8.84 -19.07
N PRO A 306 0.88 8.37 -20.34
CA PRO A 306 2.09 7.99 -21.04
C PRO A 306 3.08 9.17 -21.15
N SER A 307 4.37 8.90 -20.98
CA SER A 307 5.44 9.88 -21.20
C SER A 307 6.20 9.52 -22.46
N ALA A 308 6.07 10.32 -23.53
CA ALA A 308 6.86 10.19 -24.74
C ALA A 308 8.28 10.74 -24.52
N LYS A 309 9.17 9.93 -23.94
CA LYS A 309 10.60 10.26 -23.79
C LYS A 309 11.46 9.16 -24.40
N PRO A 310 12.46 9.47 -25.24
CA PRO A 310 13.40 8.46 -25.75
C PRO A 310 14.08 7.73 -24.59
N VAL A 311 13.97 6.40 -24.57
CA VAL A 311 14.68 5.54 -23.61
C VAL A 311 16.00 5.12 -24.23
N GLU A 312 17.10 5.22 -23.48
CA GLU A 312 18.38 4.65 -23.92
C GLU A 312 18.25 3.14 -24.15
N ALA A 313 18.74 2.65 -25.29
CA ALA A 313 18.73 1.25 -25.68
C ALA A 313 19.74 0.39 -24.87
N ARG A 314 19.58 0.37 -23.54
CA ARG A 314 20.33 -0.50 -22.61
C ARG A 314 19.33 -1.45 -21.92
N THR A 315 19.62 -2.75 -21.93
CA THR A 315 18.69 -3.82 -21.51
C THR A 315 18.03 -3.57 -20.14
N LEU A 316 18.80 -3.13 -19.13
CA LEU A 316 18.27 -2.84 -17.80
C LEU A 316 17.40 -1.57 -17.74
N LYS A 317 17.77 -0.52 -18.49
CA LYS A 317 16.97 0.72 -18.59
C LYS A 317 15.65 0.47 -19.34
N LEU A 318 15.69 -0.37 -20.38
CA LEU A 318 14.50 -0.82 -21.11
C LEU A 318 13.57 -1.62 -20.20
N ALA A 319 14.11 -2.59 -19.44
CA ALA A 319 13.31 -3.38 -18.48
C ALA A 319 12.62 -2.50 -17.42
N GLY A 320 13.35 -1.56 -16.80
CA GLY A 320 12.77 -0.62 -15.84
C GLY A 320 11.69 0.28 -16.45
N SER A 321 11.90 0.76 -17.67
CA SER A 321 10.91 1.57 -18.40
C SER A 321 9.65 0.78 -18.72
N SER A 322 9.78 -0.50 -19.10
CA SER A 322 8.64 -1.40 -19.33
C SER A 322 7.83 -1.66 -18.06
N VAL A 323 8.48 -1.88 -16.92
CA VAL A 323 7.80 -2.04 -15.61
C VAL A 323 7.05 -0.75 -15.25
N SER A 324 7.69 0.42 -15.38
CA SER A 324 7.04 1.72 -15.13
C SER A 324 5.82 1.94 -16.02
N ASN A 325 5.91 1.61 -17.31
CA ASN A 325 4.79 1.70 -18.23
C ASN A 325 3.65 0.73 -17.90
N LEU A 326 3.98 -0.50 -17.49
CA LEU A 326 2.98 -1.47 -17.03
C LEU A 326 2.27 -0.97 -15.77
N THR A 327 3.01 -0.40 -14.82
CA THR A 327 2.47 0.28 -13.64
C THR A 327 1.47 1.37 -14.01
N ARG A 328 1.88 2.35 -14.84
CA ARG A 328 1.00 3.44 -15.29
C ARG A 328 -0.25 2.92 -16.00
N THR A 329 -0.06 1.92 -16.87
CA THR A 329 -1.17 1.28 -17.60
C THR A 329 -2.15 0.62 -16.64
N SER A 330 -1.66 -0.10 -15.63
CA SER A 330 -2.49 -0.76 -14.63
C SER A 330 -3.28 0.25 -13.79
N MET A 331 -2.65 1.33 -13.35
CA MET A 331 -3.32 2.43 -12.64
C MET A 331 -4.42 3.06 -13.49
N ARG A 332 -4.14 3.31 -14.77
CA ARG A 332 -5.08 3.88 -15.72
C ARG A 332 -6.29 2.98 -15.94
N LEU A 333 -6.05 1.69 -16.19
CA LEU A 333 -7.14 0.71 -16.37
C LEU A 333 -7.99 0.57 -15.11
N LEU A 334 -7.38 0.54 -13.92
CA LEU A 334 -8.10 0.50 -12.65
C LEU A 334 -8.96 1.75 -12.43
N LEU A 335 -8.43 2.94 -12.74
CA LEU A 335 -9.17 4.19 -12.66
C LEU A 335 -10.36 4.19 -13.63
N ASP A 336 -10.10 3.88 -14.92
CA ASP A 336 -11.13 3.87 -15.95
C ASP A 336 -12.25 2.85 -15.62
N ASP A 337 -11.89 1.69 -15.08
CA ASP A 337 -12.87 0.71 -14.60
C ASP A 337 -13.69 1.22 -13.43
N THR A 338 -13.04 1.85 -12.45
CA THR A 338 -13.73 2.44 -11.29
C THR A 338 -14.67 3.57 -11.70
N ILE A 339 -14.29 4.40 -12.68
CA ILE A 339 -15.15 5.44 -13.27
C ILE A 339 -16.40 4.80 -13.87
N ARG A 340 -16.24 3.79 -14.75
CA ARG A 340 -17.38 3.11 -15.39
C ARG A 340 -18.31 2.45 -14.37
N ARG A 341 -17.76 1.74 -13.39
CA ARG A 341 -18.56 1.08 -12.35
C ARG A 341 -19.30 2.10 -11.48
N SER A 342 -18.65 3.21 -11.11
CA SER A 342 -19.28 4.28 -10.32
C SER A 342 -20.41 4.95 -11.09
N GLN A 343 -20.21 5.25 -12.37
CA GLN A 343 -21.26 5.78 -13.26
C GLN A 343 -22.45 4.83 -13.37
N ALA A 344 -22.20 3.54 -13.62
CA ALA A 344 -23.26 2.52 -13.70
C ALA A 344 -24.05 2.38 -12.39
N ALA A 345 -23.40 2.65 -11.25
CA ALA A 345 -24.01 2.57 -9.93
C ALA A 345 -24.60 3.90 -9.43
N GLY A 346 -24.57 4.99 -10.21
CA GLY A 346 -25.05 6.31 -9.79
C GLY A 346 -24.23 6.94 -8.65
N VAL A 347 -22.97 6.53 -8.48
CA VAL A 347 -22.04 7.08 -7.48
C VAL A 347 -21.23 8.19 -8.14
N ALA A 348 -21.33 9.41 -7.59
CA ALA A 348 -20.52 10.53 -8.08
C ALA A 348 -19.03 10.22 -7.87
N MET A 349 -18.18 10.57 -8.83
CA MET A 349 -16.74 10.31 -8.70
C MET A 349 -15.94 11.56 -9.04
N ARG A 350 -14.97 11.87 -8.19
CA ARG A 350 -13.91 12.83 -8.47
C ARG A 350 -12.58 12.13 -8.34
N TYR A 351 -11.63 12.53 -9.15
CA TYR A 351 -10.29 11.98 -9.05
C TYR A 351 -9.25 13.04 -9.37
N THR A 352 -8.03 12.78 -8.94
CA THR A 352 -6.90 13.64 -9.23
C THR A 352 -5.62 12.82 -9.25
N TYR A 353 -4.64 13.30 -10.02
CA TYR A 353 -3.34 12.68 -10.16
C TYR A 353 -2.27 13.72 -10.47
N LEU A 354 -1.01 13.33 -10.23
CA LEU A 354 0.14 14.17 -10.53
C LEU A 354 0.17 14.50 -12.04
N PRO A 355 0.25 15.78 -12.44
CA PRO A 355 0.24 16.16 -13.85
C PRO A 355 1.39 15.54 -14.64
N SER A 356 1.14 15.21 -15.91
CA SER A 356 2.07 14.51 -16.81
C SER A 356 3.38 15.27 -17.06
N GLU A 357 3.32 16.60 -17.03
CA GLU A 357 4.40 17.54 -17.22
C GLU A 357 5.28 17.69 -15.98
N TRP A 358 4.83 17.19 -14.82
CA TRP A 358 5.61 17.23 -13.60
C TRP A 358 6.88 16.40 -13.74
N ARG A 359 7.96 16.86 -13.08
CA ARG A 359 9.22 16.10 -13.01
C ARG A 359 8.92 14.71 -12.44
N THR A 360 9.66 13.69 -12.90
CA THR A 360 9.57 12.33 -12.35
C THR A 360 10.90 11.92 -11.77
N ILE A 361 10.84 11.13 -10.70
CA ILE A 361 11.99 10.48 -10.06
C ILE A 361 11.70 9.00 -9.86
N SER A 362 12.69 8.22 -9.44
CA SER A 362 12.48 6.82 -9.07
C SER A 362 11.54 6.71 -7.87
N SER A 363 10.68 5.69 -7.83
CA SER A 363 9.80 5.42 -6.67
C SER A 363 10.58 5.06 -5.39
N LEU A 364 11.88 4.76 -5.52
CA LEU A 364 12.78 4.45 -4.41
C LEU A 364 13.71 5.62 -4.04
N GLU A 365 13.57 6.76 -4.73
CA GLU A 365 14.36 7.97 -4.49
C GLU A 365 13.53 8.98 -3.70
N PHE A 366 13.86 9.19 -2.42
CA PHE A 366 13.19 10.17 -1.56
C PHE A 366 13.93 11.51 -1.60
N ASP A 367 13.93 12.15 -2.77
CA ASP A 367 14.51 13.48 -2.98
C ASP A 367 13.68 14.58 -2.30
N LEU A 368 14.29 15.33 -1.38
CA LEU A 368 13.56 16.25 -0.50
C LEU A 368 13.01 17.46 -1.26
N ASP A 369 13.78 18.02 -2.21
CA ASP A 369 13.34 19.18 -2.97
C ASP A 369 12.19 18.82 -3.91
N TYR A 370 12.28 17.65 -4.56
CA TYR A 370 11.17 17.09 -5.32
C TYR A 370 9.92 16.91 -4.46
N MET A 371 10.01 16.25 -3.31
CA MET A 371 8.85 16.00 -2.46
C MET A 371 8.24 17.32 -1.95
N ARG A 372 9.04 18.30 -1.53
CA ARG A 372 8.55 19.62 -1.11
C ARG A 372 7.81 20.36 -2.22
N ASN A 373 8.36 20.37 -3.43
CA ASN A 373 7.71 21.01 -4.56
C ASN A 373 6.41 20.27 -4.95
N THR A 374 6.43 18.94 -4.91
CA THR A 374 5.27 18.10 -5.24
C THR A 374 4.15 18.24 -4.19
N PHE A 375 4.52 18.38 -2.91
CA PHE A 375 3.59 18.73 -1.84
C PHE A 375 2.94 20.09 -2.08
N ARG A 376 3.76 21.11 -2.39
CA ARG A 376 3.25 22.46 -2.65
C ARG A 376 2.28 22.48 -3.83
N LEU A 377 2.57 21.76 -4.92
CA LEU A 377 1.67 21.64 -6.06
C LEU A 377 0.29 21.10 -5.64
N GLY A 378 0.26 20.01 -4.86
CA GLY A 378 -1.00 19.43 -4.38
C GLY A 378 -1.79 20.43 -3.53
N GLN A 379 -1.09 21.12 -2.63
CA GLN A 379 -1.66 22.13 -1.73
C GLN A 379 -2.25 23.30 -2.51
N GLU A 380 -1.52 23.87 -3.46
CA GLU A 380 -1.96 25.00 -4.29
C GLU A 380 -3.17 24.65 -5.14
N ARG A 381 -3.18 23.47 -5.78
CA ARG A 381 -4.33 23.03 -6.59
C ARG A 381 -5.58 22.84 -5.76
N ALA A 382 -5.44 22.28 -4.56
CA ALA A 382 -6.54 22.11 -3.64
C ALA A 382 -7.09 23.44 -3.11
N ALA A 383 -6.20 24.33 -2.65
CA ALA A 383 -6.57 25.65 -2.16
C ALA A 383 -7.20 26.52 -3.27
N GLY A 384 -6.72 26.39 -4.51
CA GLY A 384 -7.24 27.11 -5.67
C GLY A 384 -8.48 26.49 -6.32
N GLY A 385 -9.02 25.38 -5.80
CA GLY A 385 -10.21 24.73 -6.34
C GLY A 385 -10.01 24.00 -7.68
N THR A 386 -8.78 23.73 -8.09
CA THR A 386 -8.41 23.08 -9.37
C THR A 386 -7.89 21.65 -9.21
N LEU A 387 -8.07 21.06 -8.01
CA LEU A 387 -7.61 19.71 -7.70
C LEU A 387 -8.38 18.66 -8.47
N TRP A 388 -9.71 18.72 -8.43
CA TRP A 388 -10.57 17.62 -8.84
C TRP A 388 -10.86 17.64 -10.33
N GLN A 389 -10.75 16.47 -10.95
CA GLN A 389 -11.37 16.16 -12.23
C GLN A 389 -12.73 15.50 -11.97
N SER A 390 -13.67 15.68 -12.89
CA SER A 390 -15.02 15.08 -12.83
C SER A 390 -15.43 14.64 -14.22
N GLY A 391 -16.11 13.50 -14.32
CA GLY A 391 -16.56 12.93 -15.60
C GLY A 391 -15.63 11.85 -16.16
N PRO A 392 -15.87 11.40 -17.40
CA PRO A 392 -14.99 10.46 -18.09
C PRO A 392 -13.58 11.04 -18.30
N ARG A 393 -12.56 10.18 -18.30
CA ARG A 393 -11.17 10.52 -18.61
C ARG A 393 -10.86 10.35 -20.10
#